data_AF-A0AAV4CRH3-F1
#
_entry.id   AF-A0AAV4CRH3-F1
#
_cell.length_a   1.000
_cell.length_b   1.000
_cell.length_c   1.000
_cell.angle_alpha   90.00
_cell.angle_beta   90.00
_cell.angle_gamma   90.00
#
_symmetry.space_group_name_H-M   'P 1'
#
loop_
_entity.id
_entity.type
_entity.pdbx_description
1 polymer ?
#
loop_
_entity_poly.entity_id
_entity_poly.type
_entity_poly.pdbx_seq_one_letter_code
_entity_poly.pdbx_strand_id
1 'polypeptide(L)'
;MSISFEPCQLITEKNSTNIMYLATGNSFRSLAFSFRLVFRTVRCIVQETCVLIWTLLQPQFLPKPDAELWAKIADGYFSKWGFPNCIGSIDGKHIPLTKPPISGSLYYNYKGFFSIVLLAVADAFGRLLVVDIGSYGSCGDGGIFSASCLGKHLCEGSLDIPAAKKIPEQN
;
A
#
# COMPACT_ATOMS: atom_id res chain seq x y z
N MET A 1 -16.07 -35.47 20.60
CA MET A 1 -15.48 -35.67 19.26
C MET A 1 -14.36 -34.65 19.10
N SER A 2 -13.14 -35.02 19.49
CA SER A 2 -11.96 -34.15 19.40
C SER A 2 -11.39 -34.27 17.98
N ILE A 3 -11.53 -33.22 17.19
CA ILE A 3 -10.87 -33.14 15.88
C ILE A 3 -9.41 -32.78 16.14
N SER A 4 -8.54 -33.78 16.09
CA SER A 4 -7.09 -33.60 16.05
C SER A 4 -6.70 -33.20 14.63
N PHE A 5 -6.36 -31.93 14.42
CA PHE A 5 -5.74 -31.49 13.17
C PHE A 5 -4.26 -31.83 13.19
N GLU A 6 -3.77 -32.52 12.16
CA GLU A 6 -2.34 -32.71 11.97
C GLU A 6 -1.66 -31.35 11.66
N PRO A 7 -0.42 -31.13 12.12
CA PRO A 7 0.28 -29.85 11.94
C PRO A 7 0.38 -29.40 10.48
N CYS A 8 0.47 -30.35 9.54
CA CYS A 8 0.62 -30.08 8.11
C CYS A 8 -0.68 -29.52 7.49
N GLN A 9 -1.85 -30.06 7.87
CA GLN A 9 -3.15 -29.56 7.40
C GLN A 9 -3.42 -28.13 7.86
N LEU A 10 -3.07 -27.81 9.11
CA LEU A 10 -3.21 -26.47 9.67
C LEU A 10 -2.39 -25.41 8.91
N ILE A 11 -1.21 -25.76 8.41
CA ILE A 11 -0.36 -24.84 7.63
C ILE A 11 -0.97 -24.57 6.26
N THR A 12 -1.47 -25.61 5.58
CA THR A 12 -2.12 -25.48 4.28
C THR A 12 -3.40 -24.64 4.37
N GLU A 13 -4.25 -24.91 5.37
CA GLU A 13 -5.49 -24.15 5.58
C GLU A 13 -5.24 -22.68 5.93
N LYS A 14 -4.19 -22.38 6.71
CA LYS A 14 -3.75 -21.00 6.99
C LYS A 14 -3.40 -20.25 5.72
N ASN A 15 -2.56 -20.85 4.88
CA ASN A 15 -2.11 -20.23 3.63
C ASN A 15 -3.28 -20.03 2.66
N SER A 16 -4.14 -21.04 2.49
CA SER A 16 -5.32 -20.95 1.62
C SER A 16 -6.32 -19.90 2.09
N THR A 17 -6.58 -19.79 3.40
CA THR A 17 -7.49 -18.78 3.96
C THR A 17 -7.02 -17.36 3.63
N ASN A 18 -5.71 -17.10 3.75
CA ASN A 18 -5.13 -15.78 3.51
C ASN A 18 -5.06 -15.41 2.04
N ILE A 19 -4.61 -16.34 1.20
CA ILE A 19 -4.59 -16.13 -0.25
C ILE A 19 -6.01 -15.84 -0.74
N MET A 20 -7.00 -16.61 -0.26
CA MET A 20 -8.40 -16.36 -0.63
C MET A 20 -8.91 -15.02 -0.13
N TYR A 21 -8.57 -14.60 1.09
CA TYR A 21 -8.93 -13.27 1.58
C TYR A 21 -8.35 -12.15 0.70
N LEU A 22 -7.04 -12.20 0.43
CA LEU A 22 -6.34 -11.18 -0.35
C LEU A 22 -6.77 -11.15 -1.82
N ALA A 23 -7.06 -12.32 -2.42
CA ALA A 23 -7.46 -12.42 -3.81
C ALA A 23 -8.92 -12.01 -4.06
N THR A 24 -9.83 -12.29 -3.11
CA THR A 24 -11.28 -12.12 -3.33
C THR A 24 -11.88 -10.94 -2.57
N GLY A 25 -11.24 -10.46 -1.50
CA GLY A 25 -11.84 -9.45 -0.61
C GLY A 25 -13.06 -9.94 0.17
N ASN A 26 -13.26 -11.27 0.26
CA ASN A 26 -14.39 -11.85 0.97
C ASN A 26 -14.38 -11.51 2.47
N SER A 27 -15.57 -11.45 3.06
CA SER A 27 -15.69 -11.23 4.50
C SER A 27 -15.08 -12.39 5.30
N PHE A 28 -14.54 -12.11 6.49
CA PHE A 28 -14.05 -13.15 7.39
C PHE A 28 -15.13 -14.17 7.78
N ARG A 29 -16.41 -13.78 7.80
CA ARG A 29 -17.52 -14.72 8.07
C ARG A 29 -17.70 -15.71 6.92
N SER A 30 -17.63 -15.22 5.68
CA SER A 30 -17.71 -16.07 4.49
C SER A 30 -16.55 -17.07 4.45
N LEU A 31 -15.32 -16.61 4.72
CA LEU A 31 -14.15 -17.48 4.77
C LEU A 31 -14.22 -18.49 5.92
N ALA A 32 -14.67 -18.07 7.11
CA ALA A 32 -14.89 -18.96 8.24
C ALA A 32 -15.84 -20.10 7.90
N PHE A 33 -16.92 -19.81 7.18
CA PHE A 33 -17.85 -20.83 6.69
C PHE A 33 -17.18 -21.77 5.66
N SER A 34 -16.50 -21.22 4.64
CA SER A 34 -15.86 -22.00 3.58
C SER A 34 -14.78 -22.97 4.09
N PHE A 35 -13.95 -22.50 5.04
CA PHE A 35 -12.86 -23.29 5.61
C PHE A 35 -13.26 -24.04 6.89
N ARG A 36 -14.52 -23.96 7.32
CA ARG A 36 -15.04 -24.56 8.57
C ARG A 36 -14.24 -24.15 9.81
N LEU A 37 -13.79 -22.90 9.82
CA LEU A 37 -13.03 -22.29 10.92
C LEU A 37 -13.93 -21.36 11.74
N VAL A 38 -13.50 -21.08 12.98
CA VAL A 38 -14.14 -20.03 13.77
C VAL A 38 -13.72 -18.66 13.24
N PHE A 39 -14.65 -17.69 13.21
CA PHE A 39 -14.41 -16.32 12.75
C PHE A 39 -13.16 -15.67 13.37
N ARG A 40 -12.94 -15.87 14.69
CA ARG A 40 -11.74 -15.36 15.38
C ARG A 40 -10.46 -15.94 14.80
N THR A 41 -10.44 -17.25 14.52
CA THR A 41 -9.28 -17.94 13.96
C THR A 41 -8.94 -17.39 12.57
N VAL A 42 -9.92 -17.22 11.68
CA VAL A 42 -9.71 -16.62 10.35
C VAL A 42 -9.12 -15.21 10.47
N ARG A 43 -9.67 -14.38 11.36
CA ARG A 43 -9.15 -13.04 11.60
C ARG A 43 -7.68 -13.08 12.06
N CYS A 44 -7.33 -13.91 13.02
CA CYS A 44 -5.95 -14.02 13.49
C CYS A 44 -5.01 -14.48 12.36
N ILE A 45 -5.40 -15.50 11.60
CA ILE A 45 -4.64 -16.02 10.47
C ILE A 45 -4.37 -14.93 9.43
N VAL A 46 -5.39 -14.13 9.07
CA VAL A 46 -5.23 -13.01 8.12
C VAL A 46 -4.31 -11.93 8.67
N GLN A 47 -4.51 -11.51 9.92
CA GLN A 47 -3.70 -10.46 10.51
C GLN A 47 -2.23 -10.86 10.64
N GLU A 48 -1.96 -12.03 11.21
CA GLU A 48 -0.60 -12.56 11.40
C GLU A 48 0.13 -12.69 10.06
N THR A 49 -0.52 -13.27 9.06
CA THR A 49 0.13 -13.46 7.75
C THR A 49 0.31 -12.15 7.00
N CYS A 50 -0.63 -11.20 7.07
CA CYS A 50 -0.40 -9.88 6.45
C CYS A 50 0.79 -9.16 7.09
N VAL A 51 0.96 -9.25 8.41
CA VAL A 51 2.13 -8.70 9.11
C VAL A 51 3.41 -9.38 8.66
N LEU A 52 3.41 -10.71 8.53
CA LEU A 52 4.58 -11.46 8.03
C LEU A 52 4.92 -11.10 6.57
N ILE A 53 3.91 -11.02 5.69
CA ILE A 53 4.07 -10.59 4.30
C ILE A 53 4.71 -9.21 4.25
N TRP A 54 4.18 -8.25 5.02
CA TRP A 54 4.75 -6.90 5.07
C TRP A 54 6.19 -6.93 5.56
N THR A 55 6.45 -7.61 6.68
CA THR A 55 7.79 -7.65 7.31
C THR A 55 8.84 -8.27 6.38
N LEU A 56 8.48 -9.30 5.61
CA LEU A 56 9.41 -10.02 4.73
C LEU A 56 9.54 -9.37 3.35
N LEU A 57 8.45 -8.86 2.77
CA LEU A 57 8.41 -8.37 1.39
C LEU A 57 8.62 -6.87 1.27
N GLN A 58 8.21 -6.06 2.25
CA GLN A 58 8.37 -4.60 2.17
C GLN A 58 9.83 -4.18 1.92
N PRO A 59 10.86 -4.75 2.60
CA PRO A 59 12.25 -4.39 2.32
C PRO A 59 12.73 -4.75 0.92
N GLN A 60 12.12 -5.77 0.28
CA GLN A 60 12.50 -6.26 -1.04
C GLN A 60 11.80 -5.49 -2.17
N PHE A 61 10.53 -5.12 -1.98
CA PHE A 61 9.69 -4.49 -3.01
C PHE A 61 9.52 -2.99 -2.84
N LEU A 62 9.72 -2.46 -1.63
CA LEU A 62 9.66 -1.04 -1.31
C LEU A 62 10.93 -0.61 -0.52
N PRO A 63 12.14 -0.87 -1.04
CA PRO A 63 13.36 -0.42 -0.39
C PRO A 63 13.41 1.11 -0.35
N LYS A 64 14.17 1.67 0.61
CA LYS A 64 14.47 3.11 0.59
C LYS A 64 15.16 3.44 -0.75
N PRO A 65 14.62 4.37 -1.55
CA PRO A 65 15.26 4.75 -2.81
C PRO A 65 16.63 5.40 -2.56
N ASP A 66 17.61 5.00 -3.38
CA ASP A 66 18.93 5.63 -3.45
C ASP A 66 19.08 6.44 -4.75
N ALA A 67 20.19 7.17 -4.87
CA ALA A 67 20.46 8.01 -6.03
C ALA A 67 20.47 7.23 -7.36
N GLU A 68 20.93 5.98 -7.34
CA GLU A 68 20.94 5.12 -8.53
C GLU A 68 19.53 4.69 -8.94
N LEU A 69 18.68 4.33 -7.97
CA LEU A 69 17.30 3.96 -8.23
C LEU A 69 16.51 5.15 -8.78
N TRP A 70 16.71 6.35 -8.21
CA TRP A 70 16.09 7.57 -8.74
C TRP A 70 16.49 7.85 -10.19
N ALA A 71 17.77 7.68 -10.53
CA ALA A 71 18.25 7.83 -11.90
C ALA A 71 17.58 6.81 -12.84
N LYS A 72 17.50 5.53 -12.43
CA LYS A 72 16.82 4.47 -13.21
C LYS A 72 15.33 4.77 -13.41
N ILE A 73 14.65 5.30 -12.40
CA ILE A 73 13.24 5.69 -12.51
C ILE A 73 13.08 6.84 -13.51
N ALA A 74 13.94 7.86 -13.43
CA ALA A 74 13.93 8.98 -14.36
C ALA A 74 14.17 8.56 -15.81
N ASP A 75 15.13 7.66 -16.04
CA ASP A 75 15.37 7.09 -17.37
C ASP A 75 14.17 6.27 -17.86
N GLY A 76 13.50 5.56 -16.97
CA GLY A 76 12.26 4.84 -17.27
C GLY A 76 11.13 5.77 -17.70
N TYR A 77 10.95 6.90 -17.00
CA TYR A 77 9.96 7.91 -17.37
C TYR A 77 10.27 8.56 -18.71
N PHE A 78 11.53 8.92 -18.94
CA PHE A 78 11.95 9.49 -20.21
C PHE A 78 11.74 8.50 -21.36
N SER A 79 12.13 7.25 -21.17
CA SER A 79 12.04 6.22 -22.23
C SER A 79 10.60 5.83 -22.58
N LYS A 80 9.71 5.76 -21.59
CA LYS A 80 8.32 5.28 -21.78
C LYS A 80 7.33 6.39 -22.07
N TRP A 81 7.51 7.54 -21.43
CA TRP A 81 6.54 8.64 -21.44
C TRP A 81 7.11 9.94 -22.02
N GLY A 82 8.38 9.96 -22.42
CA GLY A 82 9.04 11.19 -22.90
C GLY A 82 9.17 12.26 -21.82
N PHE A 83 9.05 11.90 -20.53
CA PHE A 83 9.05 12.85 -19.43
C PHE A 83 10.41 12.86 -18.73
N PRO A 84 11.28 13.83 -19.02
CA PRO A 84 12.64 13.86 -18.48
C PRO A 84 12.65 14.19 -16.99
N ASN A 85 13.62 13.64 -16.26
CA ASN A 85 13.88 13.91 -14.84
C ASN A 85 12.71 13.61 -13.88
N CYS A 86 11.67 12.88 -14.30
CA CYS A 86 10.59 12.47 -13.40
C CYS A 86 11.02 11.29 -12.53
N ILE A 87 10.95 11.47 -11.22
CA ILE A 87 11.36 10.45 -10.25
C ILE A 87 10.17 9.68 -9.67
N GLY A 88 8.94 10.02 -10.05
CA GLY A 88 7.75 9.33 -9.58
C GLY A 88 6.47 10.10 -9.87
N SER A 89 5.37 9.35 -9.92
CA SER A 89 4.01 9.86 -10.02
C SER A 89 3.29 9.59 -8.73
N ILE A 90 2.67 10.61 -8.13
CA ILE A 90 2.00 10.52 -6.84
C ILE A 90 0.48 10.60 -7.04
N ASP A 91 -0.25 9.70 -6.38
CA ASP A 91 -1.71 9.73 -6.39
C ASP A 91 -2.31 9.13 -5.10
N GLY A 92 -3.51 9.59 -4.75
CA GLY A 92 -4.27 9.18 -3.58
C GLY A 92 -5.41 8.23 -3.94
N LYS A 93 -5.55 7.14 -3.18
CA LYS A 93 -6.63 6.17 -3.33
C LYS A 93 -7.43 6.03 -2.03
N HIS A 94 -8.73 6.27 -2.12
CA HIS A 94 -9.66 5.99 -1.03
C HIS A 94 -9.89 4.48 -0.89
N ILE A 95 -9.59 3.95 0.29
CA ILE A 95 -9.91 2.58 0.69
C ILE A 95 -11.21 2.64 1.52
N PRO A 96 -12.33 2.07 1.03
CA PRO A 96 -13.60 2.09 1.74
C PRO A 96 -13.49 1.44 3.12
N LEU A 97 -14.20 2.00 4.09
CA LEU A 97 -14.31 1.46 5.44
C LEU A 97 -15.72 1.63 5.99
N THR A 98 -16.06 0.79 6.97
CA THR A 98 -17.28 1.00 7.75
C THR A 98 -17.07 2.16 8.72
N LYS A 99 -18.03 3.09 8.79
CA LYS A 99 -17.96 4.28 9.65
C LYS A 99 -17.45 3.91 11.06
N PRO A 100 -16.29 4.43 11.49
CA PRO A 100 -15.79 4.16 12.83
C PRO A 100 -16.70 4.85 13.84
N PRO A 101 -16.94 4.24 15.01
CA PRO A 101 -17.76 4.84 16.04
C PRO A 101 -17.19 6.20 16.47
N ILE A 102 -18.07 7.19 16.67
CA ILE A 102 -17.71 8.53 17.20
C ILE A 102 -16.75 9.31 16.27
N SER A 103 -16.56 8.90 15.02
CA SER A 103 -15.62 9.55 14.08
C SER A 103 -16.14 10.81 13.38
N GLY A 104 -17.41 11.18 13.58
CA GLY A 104 -18.04 12.29 12.86
C GLY A 104 -17.93 12.13 11.34
N SER A 105 -17.39 13.14 10.67
CA SER A 105 -17.12 13.19 9.22
C SER A 105 -15.65 13.00 8.85
N LEU A 106 -14.75 12.70 9.80
CA LEU A 106 -13.31 12.60 9.54
C LEU A 106 -13.00 11.61 8.41
N TYR A 107 -13.64 10.44 8.40
CA TYR A 107 -13.42 9.46 7.34
C TYR A 107 -14.35 9.67 6.13
N TYR A 108 -15.29 10.61 6.18
CA TYR A 108 -16.26 10.82 5.11
C TYR A 108 -15.63 11.61 3.96
N ASN A 109 -15.53 10.99 2.79
CA ASN A 109 -14.92 11.59 1.62
C ASN A 109 -15.92 12.32 0.73
N TYR A 110 -15.40 13.09 -0.23
CA TYR A 110 -16.20 13.81 -1.22
C TYR A 110 -16.99 12.91 -2.17
N LYS A 111 -16.67 11.61 -2.24
CA LYS A 111 -17.39 10.59 -3.03
C LYS A 111 -18.58 10.00 -2.28
N GLY A 112 -18.88 10.48 -1.08
CA GLY A 112 -20.07 10.11 -0.33
C GLY A 112 -19.96 8.84 0.52
N PHE A 113 -18.74 8.33 0.78
CA PHE A 113 -18.53 7.16 1.63
C PHE A 113 -17.40 7.34 2.64
N PHE A 114 -17.33 6.48 3.65
CA PHE A 114 -16.26 6.52 4.65
C PHE A 114 -15.02 5.78 4.12
N SER A 115 -13.83 6.37 4.27
CA SER A 115 -12.57 5.81 3.76
C SER A 115 -11.35 6.28 4.55
N ILE A 116 -10.26 5.52 4.44
CA ILE A 116 -8.90 6.01 4.67
C ILE A 116 -8.26 6.25 3.32
N VAL A 117 -7.25 7.11 3.28
CA VAL A 117 -6.48 7.39 2.07
C VAL A 117 -5.17 6.62 2.12
N LEU A 118 -4.86 5.97 0.99
CA LEU A 118 -3.54 5.47 0.63
C LEU A 118 -2.95 6.46 -0.37
N LEU A 119 -1.88 7.15 0.00
CA LEU A 119 -1.10 7.98 -0.90
C LEU A 119 0.09 7.13 -1.37
N ALA A 120 0.33 7.07 -2.67
CA ALA A 120 1.43 6.27 -3.19
C ALA A 120 2.19 6.99 -4.30
N VAL A 121 3.48 6.74 -4.34
CA VAL A 121 4.35 7.11 -5.46
C VAL A 121 4.63 5.87 -6.28
N ALA A 122 4.39 5.93 -7.58
CA ALA A 122 4.70 4.89 -8.53
C ALA A 122 5.78 5.32 -9.52
N ASP A 123 6.51 4.36 -10.07
CA ASP A 123 7.46 4.55 -11.16
C ASP A 123 6.77 4.57 -12.54
N ALA A 124 7.57 4.74 -13.60
CA ALA A 124 7.08 4.75 -14.99
C ALA A 124 6.35 3.47 -15.42
N PHE A 125 6.57 2.36 -14.72
CA PHE A 125 5.98 1.04 -15.00
C PHE A 125 4.77 0.74 -14.11
N GLY A 126 4.37 1.67 -13.24
CA GLY A 126 3.26 1.48 -12.30
C GLY A 126 3.64 0.65 -11.07
N ARG A 127 4.94 0.43 -10.82
CA ARG A 127 5.42 -0.22 -9.60
C ARG A 127 5.46 0.81 -8.48
N LEU A 128 4.96 0.43 -7.32
CA LEU A 128 4.98 1.30 -6.14
C LEU A 128 6.42 1.47 -5.64
N LEU A 129 6.76 2.70 -5.29
CA LEU A 129 8.06 3.11 -4.73
C LEU A 129 7.93 3.46 -3.25
N VAL A 130 6.90 4.24 -2.93
CA VAL A 130 6.62 4.72 -1.57
C VAL A 130 5.12 4.69 -1.36
N VAL A 131 4.69 4.30 -0.17
CA VAL A 131 3.28 4.32 0.25
C VAL A 131 3.15 4.96 1.63
N ASP A 132 2.13 5.79 1.79
CA ASP A 132 1.67 6.34 3.07
C ASP A 132 0.19 6.00 3.23
N ILE A 133 -0.17 5.30 4.30
CA ILE A 133 -1.49 4.68 4.46
C ILE A 133 -2.07 5.09 5.81
N GLY A 134 -3.33 5.52 5.80
CA GLY A 134 -4.11 5.70 7.03
C GLY A 134 -4.60 7.12 7.28
N SER A 135 -4.32 8.05 6.37
CA SER A 135 -4.88 9.39 6.43
C SER A 135 -6.41 9.38 6.34
N TYR A 136 -7.03 10.40 6.91
CA TYR A 136 -8.48 10.53 6.94
C TYR A 136 -9.07 10.71 5.54
N GLY A 137 -10.22 10.08 5.28
CA GLY A 137 -10.94 10.18 4.00
C GLY A 137 -11.43 11.59 3.66
N SER A 138 -11.54 12.49 4.64
CA SER A 138 -11.84 13.90 4.40
C SER A 138 -10.64 14.71 3.90
N CYS A 139 -9.42 14.19 4.02
CA CYS A 139 -8.20 14.90 3.62
C CYS A 139 -7.96 14.79 2.11
N GLY A 140 -7.52 15.89 1.50
CA GLY A 140 -7.05 15.90 0.11
C GLY A 140 -5.56 15.53 0.01
N ASP A 141 -5.13 15.15 -1.20
CA ASP A 141 -3.80 14.58 -1.45
C ASP A 141 -2.66 15.55 -1.08
N GLY A 142 -2.81 16.84 -1.37
CA GLY A 142 -1.79 17.84 -1.02
C GLY A 142 -1.57 17.99 0.48
N GLY A 143 -2.64 17.93 1.28
CA GLY A 143 -2.56 17.98 2.74
C GLY A 143 -1.92 16.72 3.32
N ILE A 144 -2.28 15.56 2.75
CA ILE A 144 -1.68 14.27 3.14
C ILE A 144 -0.20 14.25 2.79
N PHE A 145 0.17 14.67 1.58
CA PHE A 145 1.55 14.73 1.13
C PHE A 145 2.40 15.62 2.05
N SER A 146 1.93 16.83 2.38
CA SER A 146 2.65 17.73 3.29
C SER A 146 2.83 17.14 4.70
N ALA A 147 1.89 16.33 5.18
CA ALA A 147 1.97 15.71 6.50
C ALA A 147 2.75 14.38 6.50
N SER A 148 2.84 13.71 5.35
CA SER A 148 3.47 12.41 5.14
C SER A 148 4.96 12.44 5.45
N CYS A 149 5.52 11.27 5.79
CA CYS A 149 6.98 11.14 5.92
C CYS A 149 7.69 11.51 4.62
N LEU A 150 7.14 11.09 3.48
CA LEU A 150 7.71 11.42 2.17
C LEU A 150 7.84 12.93 1.95
N GLY A 151 6.76 13.69 2.18
CA GLY A 151 6.77 15.14 2.00
C GLY A 151 7.79 15.84 2.92
N LYS A 152 7.88 15.41 4.17
CA LYS A 152 8.88 15.93 5.13
C LYS A 152 10.31 15.66 4.68
N HIS A 153 10.61 14.42 4.33
CA HIS A 153 11.94 14.04 3.84
C HIS A 153 12.31 14.72 2.52
N LEU A 154 11.33 15.01 1.66
CA LEU A 154 11.55 15.78 0.43
C LEU A 154 11.92 17.24 0.75
N CYS A 155 11.22 17.88 1.68
CA CYS A 155 11.52 19.25 2.12
C CYS A 155 12.88 19.36 2.83
N GLU A 156 13.27 18.32 3.57
CA GLU A 156 14.56 18.24 4.27
C GLU A 156 15.74 17.85 3.36
N GLY A 157 15.47 17.39 2.14
CA GLY A 157 16.50 16.91 1.21
C GLY A 157 17.14 15.57 1.60
N SER A 158 16.48 14.76 2.42
CA SER A 158 17.02 13.50 2.98
C SER A 158 16.66 12.24 2.17
N LEU A 159 16.15 12.42 0.95
CA LEU A 159 15.74 11.35 0.03
C LEU A 159 16.82 10.91 -0.98
N ASP A 160 18.06 11.39 -0.86
CA ASP A 160 19.17 11.02 -1.76
C ASP A 160 18.85 11.26 -3.26
N ILE A 161 18.03 12.29 -3.55
CA ILE A 161 17.61 12.63 -4.91
C ILE A 161 18.81 13.22 -5.69
N PRO A 162 19.08 12.76 -6.92
CA PRO A 162 20.19 13.26 -7.71
C PRO A 162 20.04 14.76 -8.02
N ALA A 163 21.18 15.44 -8.20
CA ALA A 163 21.21 16.84 -8.56
C ALA A 163 20.45 17.13 -9.87
N ALA A 164 19.91 18.34 -9.98
CA ALA A 164 19.15 18.77 -11.14
C ALA A 164 19.95 18.58 -12.44
N LYS A 165 19.32 17.92 -13.43
CA LYS A 165 19.86 17.75 -14.79
C LYS A 165 19.14 18.66 -15.76
N LYS A 166 19.83 19.08 -16.81
CA LYS A 166 19.20 19.83 -17.91
C LYS A 166 18.12 18.97 -18.56
N ILE A 167 17.01 19.60 -18.91
CA ILE A 167 15.97 19.00 -19.72
C ILE A 167 16.55 18.86 -21.14
N PRO A 168 16.42 17.70 -21.81
CA PRO A 168 16.84 17.56 -23.20
C PRO A 168 16.09 18.59 -24.05
N GLU A 169 16.81 19.32 -24.91
CA GLU A 169 16.21 20.31 -25.80
C GLU A 169 15.15 19.63 -26.67
N GLN A 170 13.94 20.19 -26.66
CA GLN A 170 12.91 19.80 -27.62
C GLN A 170 13.33 20.39 -28.97
N ASN A 171 13.64 19.52 -29.94
CA ASN A 171 13.76 19.92 -31.35
C ASN A 171 12.41 20.40 -31.88
#